data_AF-A0A920Q6P1-F1
#
_entry.id   AF-A0A920Q6P1-F1
#
_cell.length_a   1.000
_cell.length_b   1.000
_cell.length_c   1.000
_cell.angle_alpha   90.00
_cell.angle_beta   90.00
_cell.angle_gamma   90.00
#
_symmetry.space_group_name_H-M   'P 1'
#
loop_
_entity.id
_entity.type
_entity.pdbx_description
1 polymer ?
#
loop_
_entity_poly.entity_id
_entity_poly.type
_entity_poly.pdbx_seq_one_letter_code
_entity_poly.pdbx_strand_id
1 'polypeptide(L)'
;MTRVLPWRRRPREVVDETSALLTEYRAHHSGSDTAMIERAYQVALAAHAGQIRKSGEPYIHHPLSVATIVARQGLDDVTVAAALLHDAVEDTSISLEDLEQDFGPMSG
;
A
#
# COMPACT_ATOMS: atom_id res chain seq x y z
N MET A 1 -10.34 8.40 -40.77
CA MET A 1 -11.30 8.48 -39.66
C MET A 1 -10.88 7.48 -38.60
N THR A 2 -10.28 8.02 -37.54
CA THR A 2 -9.51 7.32 -36.50
C THR A 2 -10.42 6.57 -35.53
N ARG A 3 -10.10 5.30 -35.23
CA ARG A 3 -10.69 4.56 -34.11
C ARG A 3 -9.58 4.20 -33.13
N VAL A 4 -9.18 5.17 -32.32
CA VAL A 4 -8.38 4.93 -31.11
C VAL A 4 -9.32 4.36 -30.05
N LEU A 5 -9.03 3.15 -29.58
CA LEU A 5 -9.79 2.50 -28.52
C LEU A 5 -9.46 3.15 -27.17
N PRO A 6 -10.46 3.42 -26.30
CA PRO A 6 -10.23 4.06 -25.01
C PRO A 6 -9.59 3.07 -24.03
N TRP A 7 -8.31 3.30 -23.76
CA TRP A 7 -7.60 3.11 -22.50
C TRP A 7 -8.34 2.33 -21.39
N ARG A 8 -8.21 1.00 -21.41
CA ARG A 8 -8.25 0.20 -20.17
C ARG A 8 -6.88 0.32 -19.51
N ARG A 9 -6.69 1.32 -18.63
CA ARG A 9 -5.49 1.36 -17.76
C ARG A 9 -5.48 0.07 -16.94
N ARG A 10 -4.53 -0.82 -17.23
CA ARG A 10 -4.27 -2.01 -16.41
C ARG A 10 -3.58 -1.58 -15.10
N PRO A 11 -3.76 -2.28 -13.97
CA PRO A 11 -3.04 -2.06 -12.72
C PRO A 11 -1.54 -2.44 -12.77
N ARG A 12 -0.90 -2.44 -13.95
CA ARG A 12 0.47 -2.94 -14.15
C ARG A 12 1.57 -2.10 -13.48
N GLU A 13 1.27 -0.88 -13.07
CA GLU A 13 2.23 0.03 -12.43
C GLU A 13 2.29 -0.20 -10.90
N VAL A 14 1.12 -0.42 -10.29
CA VAL A 14 0.97 -0.71 -8.85
C VAL A 14 1.72 -1.98 -8.44
N VAL A 15 1.59 -3.05 -9.24
CA VAL A 15 2.19 -4.36 -8.93
C VAL A 15 3.72 -4.31 -9.00
N ASP A 16 4.28 -3.37 -9.78
CA ASP A 16 5.73 -3.19 -9.90
C ASP A 16 6.32 -2.59 -8.62
N GLU A 17 5.67 -1.56 -8.07
CA GLU A 17 6.14 -0.88 -6.85
C GLU A 17 5.98 -1.75 -5.60
N THR A 18 4.86 -2.47 -5.44
CA THR A 18 4.66 -3.37 -4.29
C THR A 18 5.41 -4.70 -4.42
N SER A 19 6.05 -4.98 -5.55
CA SER A 19 6.65 -6.30 -5.84
C SER A 19 7.64 -6.75 -4.76
N ALA A 20 8.51 -5.84 -4.31
CA ALA A 20 9.48 -6.11 -3.25
C ALA A 20 8.78 -6.46 -1.92
N LEU A 21 7.82 -5.63 -1.51
CA LEU A 21 7.03 -5.86 -0.30
C LEU A 21 6.32 -7.22 -0.33
N LEU A 22 5.60 -7.52 -1.42
CA LEU A 22 4.85 -8.77 -1.56
C LEU A 22 5.79 -9.98 -1.62
N THR A 23 6.98 -9.83 -2.18
CA THR A 23 7.98 -10.90 -2.22
C THR A 23 8.48 -11.22 -0.81
N GLU A 24 8.86 -10.19 -0.04
CA GLU A 24 9.32 -10.35 1.34
C GLU A 24 8.20 -10.94 2.21
N TYR A 25 6.98 -10.44 2.09
CA TYR A 25 5.84 -10.98 2.84
C TYR A 25 5.60 -12.46 2.55
N ARG A 26 5.56 -12.86 1.26
CA ARG A 26 5.37 -14.26 0.85
C ARG A 26 6.52 -15.18 1.25
N ALA A 27 7.73 -14.66 1.45
CA ALA A 27 8.87 -15.45 1.92
C ALA A 27 8.64 -16.00 3.35
N HIS A 28 7.88 -15.27 4.17
CA HIS A 28 7.51 -15.69 5.52
C HIS A 28 6.09 -16.29 5.61
N HIS A 29 5.22 -15.98 4.65
CA HIS A 29 3.80 -16.34 4.64
C HIS A 29 3.41 -17.06 3.34
N SER A 30 3.94 -18.27 3.15
CA SER A 30 3.71 -19.04 1.93
C SER A 30 2.21 -19.38 1.77
N GLY A 31 1.59 -18.90 0.70
CA GLY A 31 0.18 -19.17 0.40
C GLY A 31 -0.83 -18.23 1.08
N SER A 32 -0.37 -17.22 1.83
CA SER A 32 -1.25 -16.18 2.36
C SER A 32 -1.75 -15.24 1.26
N ASP A 33 -2.99 -14.77 1.44
CA ASP A 33 -3.58 -13.73 0.61
C ASP A 33 -2.86 -12.39 0.83
N THR A 34 -2.64 -11.65 -0.24
CA THR A 34 -2.00 -10.32 -0.20
C THR A 34 -2.98 -9.19 -0.49
N ALA A 35 -4.27 -9.51 -0.68
CA ALA A 35 -5.29 -8.52 -1.01
C ALA A 35 -5.37 -7.40 0.03
N MET A 36 -5.17 -7.68 1.32
CA MET A 36 -5.15 -6.64 2.36
C MET A 36 -4.00 -5.66 2.16
N ILE A 37 -2.78 -6.15 1.95
CA ILE A 37 -1.58 -5.35 1.74
C ILE A 37 -1.71 -4.50 0.46
N GLU A 38 -2.23 -5.11 -0.62
CA GLU A 38 -2.47 -4.40 -1.88
C GLU A 38 -3.52 -3.29 -1.75
N ARG A 39 -4.61 -3.53 -1.00
CA ARG A 39 -5.62 -2.50 -0.69
C ARG A 39 -5.03 -1.38 0.16
N ALA A 40 -4.28 -1.72 1.21
CA ALA A 40 -3.62 -0.73 2.07
C ALA A 40 -2.66 0.16 1.26
N TYR A 41 -1.94 -0.43 0.31
CA TYR A 41 -1.09 0.33 -0.61
C TYR A 41 -1.90 1.31 -1.48
N GLN A 42 -3.04 0.89 -2.04
CA GLN A 42 -3.89 1.79 -2.83
C GLN A 42 -4.42 2.96 -2.01
N VAL A 43 -4.83 2.71 -0.77
CA VAL A 43 -5.32 3.75 0.15
C VAL A 43 -4.20 4.73 0.48
N ALA A 44 -3.02 4.24 0.87
CA ALA A 44 -1.86 5.09 1.13
C ALA A 44 -1.44 5.91 -0.10
N LEU A 45 -1.41 5.29 -1.28
CA LEU A 45 -1.08 5.96 -2.54
C LEU A 45 -2.08 7.08 -2.86
N ALA A 46 -3.37 6.84 -2.64
CA ALA A 46 -4.41 7.83 -2.84
C ALA A 46 -4.33 8.97 -1.81
N ALA A 47 -4.08 8.64 -0.54
CA ALA A 47 -3.97 9.59 0.56
C ALA A 47 -2.79 10.56 0.33
N HIS A 48 -1.66 10.05 -0.16
CA HIS A 48 -0.48 10.84 -0.49
C HIS A 48 -0.43 11.29 -1.95
N ALA A 49 -1.54 11.20 -2.70
CA ALA A 49 -1.56 11.60 -4.10
C ALA A 49 -1.24 13.09 -4.24
N GLY A 50 -0.20 13.41 -5.02
CA GLY A 50 0.28 14.78 -5.22
C GLY A 50 1.22 15.28 -4.11
N GLN A 51 1.50 14.48 -3.08
CA GLN A 51 2.55 14.78 -2.12
C GLN A 51 3.92 14.38 -2.68
N ILE A 52 4.79 15.37 -2.81
CA ILE A 52 6.16 15.21 -3.32
C ILE A 52 7.12 15.60 -2.21
N ARG A 53 8.12 14.75 -1.94
CA ARG A 53 9.16 15.06 -0.95
C ARG A 53 10.04 16.20 -1.47
N LYS A 54 10.81 16.84 -0.58
CA LYS A 54 11.79 17.87 -0.97
C LYS A 54 12.82 17.39 -2.01
N SER A 55 13.04 16.07 -2.12
CA SER A 55 13.89 15.42 -3.13
C SER A 55 13.26 15.36 -4.54
N GLY A 56 11.96 15.60 -4.68
CA GLY A 56 11.22 15.46 -5.95
C GLY A 56 10.55 14.10 -6.15
N GLU A 57 10.69 13.18 -5.20
CA GLU A 57 10.11 11.83 -5.27
C GLU A 57 8.69 11.77 -4.67
N PRO A 58 7.83 10.86 -5.15
CA PRO A 58 6.55 10.55 -4.52
C PRO A 58 6.70 10.16 -3.05
N TYR A 59 5.83 10.69 -2.18
CA TYR A 59 5.88 10.38 -0.75
C TYR A 59 5.67 8.89 -0.44
N ILE A 60 4.88 8.19 -1.26
CA ILE A 60 4.49 6.77 -1.08
C ILE A 60 5.67 5.80 -0.90
N HIS A 61 6.87 6.15 -1.40
CA HIS A 61 8.06 5.32 -1.20
C HIS A 61 8.47 5.18 0.27
N HIS A 62 8.13 6.14 1.13
CA HIS A 62 8.42 6.04 2.56
C HIS A 62 7.57 4.95 3.24
N PRO A 63 6.22 5.01 3.22
CA PRO A 63 5.39 3.93 3.75
C PRO A 63 5.73 2.55 3.17
N LEU A 64 6.02 2.49 1.86
CA LEU A 64 6.41 1.23 1.19
C LEU A 64 7.72 0.65 1.77
N SER A 65 8.71 1.49 2.04
CA SER A 65 9.99 1.07 2.62
C SER A 65 9.81 0.55 4.05
N VAL A 66 8.99 1.24 4.86
CA VAL A 66 8.66 0.83 6.23
C VAL A 66 7.93 -0.51 6.22
N ALA A 67 6.89 -0.65 5.41
CA ALA A 67 6.15 -1.91 5.27
C ALA A 67 7.04 -3.08 4.82
N THR A 68 8.02 -2.82 3.95
CA THR A 68 8.98 -3.85 3.49
C THR A 68 9.86 -4.34 4.62
N ILE A 69 10.31 -3.45 5.52
CA ILE A 69 11.07 -3.82 6.73
C ILE A 69 10.20 -4.65 7.68
N VAL A 70 8.93 -4.26 7.85
CA VAL A 70 7.96 -5.00 8.67
C VAL A 70 7.71 -6.40 8.11
N ALA A 71 7.52 -6.53 6.80
CA ALA A 71 7.34 -7.83 6.14
C ALA A 71 8.56 -8.75 6.29
N ARG A 72 9.79 -8.20 6.23
CA ARG A 72 11.04 -8.94 6.48
C ARG A 72 11.18 -9.48 7.91
N GLN A 73 10.47 -8.90 8.88
CA GLN A 73 10.43 -9.42 10.23
C GLN A 73 9.47 -10.61 10.37
N GLY A 74 8.74 -10.98 9.30
CA GLY A 74 7.76 -12.05 9.32
C GLY A 74 6.48 -11.69 10.07
N LEU A 75 6.14 -10.40 10.14
CA LEU A 75 4.90 -9.93 10.76
C LEU A 75 3.70 -10.12 9.82
N ASP A 76 2.52 -10.21 10.41
CA ASP A 76 1.27 -10.53 9.74
C ASP A 76 0.80 -9.43 8.78
N ASP A 77 -0.17 -9.76 7.94
CA ASP A 77 -0.74 -8.85 6.94
C ASP A 77 -1.36 -7.60 7.55
N VAL A 78 -2.00 -7.72 8.72
CA VAL A 78 -2.55 -6.57 9.46
C VAL A 78 -1.44 -5.59 9.85
N THR A 79 -0.34 -6.09 10.43
CA THR A 79 0.79 -5.22 10.82
C THR A 79 1.47 -4.60 9.60
N VAL A 80 1.60 -5.34 8.49
CA VAL A 80 2.14 -4.81 7.23
C VAL A 80 1.21 -3.75 6.62
N ALA A 81 -0.11 -3.96 6.67
CA ALA A 81 -1.10 -2.98 6.22
C ALA A 81 -1.09 -1.71 7.09
N ALA A 82 -1.01 -1.85 8.41
CA ALA A 82 -0.87 -0.73 9.33
C ALA A 82 0.41 0.09 9.03
N ALA A 83 1.52 -0.58 8.73
CA ALA A 83 2.77 0.09 8.34
C ALA A 83 2.64 0.87 7.01
N LEU A 84 1.83 0.43 6.06
CA LEU A 84 1.53 1.20 4.84
C LEU A 84 0.67 2.43 5.13
N LEU A 85 -0.21 2.36 6.13
CA LEU A 85 -1.24 3.37 6.41
C LEU A 85 -0.86 4.35 7.53
N HIS A 86 0.22 4.11 8.28
CA HIS A 86 0.55 4.89 9.47
C HIS A 86 0.62 6.41 9.19
N ASP A 87 1.36 6.82 8.17
CA ASP A 87 1.46 8.21 7.75
C ASP A 87 0.15 8.73 7.12
N ALA A 88 -0.67 7.86 6.53
CA ALA A 88 -1.95 8.30 5.97
C ALA A 88 -2.91 8.74 7.09
N VAL A 89 -2.87 8.08 8.26
CA VAL A 89 -3.68 8.47 9.43
C VAL A 89 -3.14 9.76 10.06
N GLU A 90 -1.82 9.94 10.10
CA GLU A 90 -1.19 11.11 10.75
C GLU A 90 -1.16 12.35 9.85
N ASP A 91 -0.90 12.20 8.56
CA ASP A 91 -0.68 13.31 7.62
C ASP A 91 -1.89 13.62 6.72
N THR A 92 -2.94 12.80 6.74
CA THR A 92 -4.12 13.00 5.87
C THR A 92 -5.44 12.96 6.63
N SER A 93 -6.55 13.10 5.90
CA SER A 93 -7.90 13.16 6.47
C SER A 93 -8.52 11.78 6.73
N ILE A 94 -7.78 10.70 6.53
CA ILE A 94 -8.27 9.34 6.77
C ILE A 94 -8.41 9.13 8.28
N SER A 95 -9.62 8.79 8.73
CA SER A 95 -9.86 8.45 10.13
C SER A 95 -9.57 6.98 10.40
N LEU A 96 -9.30 6.65 11.67
CA LEU A 96 -9.22 5.25 12.13
C LEU A 96 -10.53 4.49 11.86
N GLU A 97 -11.66 5.19 11.94
CA GLU A 97 -13.00 4.62 11.65
C GLU A 97 -13.13 4.22 10.18
N ASP A 98 -12.58 5.01 9.24
CA ASP A 98 -12.55 4.65 7.81
C ASP A 98 -11.71 3.40 7.57
N LEU A 99 -10.58 3.28 8.27
CA LEU A 99 -9.72 2.09 8.18
C LEU A 99 -10.37 0.85 8.79
N GLU A 100 -11.09 0.99 9.90
CA GLU A 100 -11.83 -0.12 10.51
C GLU A 100 -12.96 -0.63 9.60
N GLN A 101 -13.58 0.24 8.80
CA GLN A 101 -14.57 -0.17 7.80
C GLN A 101 -13.95 -0.91 6.61
N ASP A 102 -12.79 -0.46 6.14
CA ASP A 102 -12.12 -1.03 4.95
C ASP A 102 -11.27 -2.28 5.25
N PHE A 103 -10.74 -2.40 6.47
CA PHE A 103 -9.79 -3.45 6.85
C PHE A 103 -10.22 -4.31 8.05
N GLY A 104 -11.26 -3.89 8.79
CA GLY A 104 -11.64 -4.51 10.06
C GLY A 104 -10.79 -4.03 11.24
N PRO A 105 -10.97 -4.59 12.45
CA PRO A 105 -10.19 -4.19 13.62
C PRO A 105 -8.70 -4.51 13.41
N MET A 106 -7.85 -3.47 13.37
CA MET A 106 -6.39 -3.62 13.27
C MET A 106 -5.71 -3.87 14.63
N SER A 107 -6.48 -4.32 15.63
CA SER A 107 -5.99 -4.68 16.96
C SER A 107 -5.87 -6.20 17.07
N GLY A 108 -4.63 -6.70 17.04
CA GLY A 108 -4.25 -8.04 17.46
C GLY A 108 -3.69 -8.02 18.89
#